data_AF-A0A348NH63-F1
#
_entry.id   AF-A0A348NH63-F1
#
_cell.length_a   1.000
_cell.length_b   1.000
_cell.length_c   1.000
_cell.angle_alpha   90.00
_cell.angle_beta   90.00
_cell.angle_gamma   90.00
#
_symmetry.space_group_name_H-M   'P 1'
#
loop_
_entity.id
_entity.type
_entity.pdbx_description
1 polymer ?
#
loop_
_entity_poly.entity_id
_entity_poly.type
_entity_poly.pdbx_seq_one_letter_code
_entity_poly.pdbx_strand_id
1 'polypeptide(L)'
;MKKGLIVAFLSVLVLSLSLTVSADEYQTYQEIVFVEEDERLLQDVSTEDFAAALASLGGKKMFGWKLAVLTKKQEVEFLSETKLKIFNNGYSTIKHDITLSTKVETKFQISSTGSLGTTISGDIKKFKGSIDGTIKTEIGYTRTETASELYEFKIIVDPGTYVTIVMKGRGIVSNGVARNYFCWIKIIEGGWETFTVTTEYYEIVKERIR
;
A
#
# COMPACT_ATOMS: atom_id res chain seq x y z
N MET A 1 44.34 10.48 -21.22
CA MET A 1 44.00 9.11 -20.75
C MET A 1 43.17 9.09 -19.46
N LYS A 2 43.47 9.88 -18.42
CA LYS A 2 42.72 9.88 -17.14
C LYS A 2 41.24 10.30 -17.25
N LYS A 3 40.90 11.23 -18.16
CA LYS A 3 39.53 11.74 -18.34
C LYS A 3 38.59 10.72 -18.99
N GLY A 4 39.08 9.89 -19.92
CA GLY A 4 38.27 8.85 -20.57
C GLY A 4 37.90 7.71 -19.63
N LEU A 5 38.79 7.38 -18.69
CA LEU A 5 38.57 6.33 -17.70
C LEU A 5 37.51 6.75 -16.66
N ILE A 6 37.44 8.03 -16.32
CA ILE A 6 36.40 8.59 -15.44
C ILE A 6 35.04 8.57 -16.13
N VAL A 7 34.98 8.90 -17.44
CA VAL A 7 33.72 8.85 -18.20
C VAL A 7 33.22 7.42 -18.37
N ALA A 8 34.13 6.46 -18.63
CA ALA A 8 33.79 5.05 -18.70
C ALA A 8 33.35 4.48 -17.34
N PHE A 9 33.97 4.91 -16.24
CA PHE A 9 33.56 4.54 -14.89
C PHE A 9 32.18 5.13 -14.53
N LEU A 10 31.91 6.38 -14.92
CA LEU A 10 30.58 6.98 -14.77
C LEU A 10 29.52 6.26 -15.59
N SER A 11 29.82 5.83 -16.83
CA SER A 11 28.86 5.12 -17.66
C SER A 11 28.54 3.72 -17.13
N VAL A 12 29.51 3.02 -16.54
CA VAL A 12 29.30 1.72 -15.88
C VAL A 12 28.52 1.86 -14.56
N LEU A 13 28.70 2.97 -13.85
CA LEU A 13 27.90 3.29 -12.65
C LEU A 13 26.43 3.58 -13.01
N VAL A 14 26.16 4.16 -14.19
CA VAL A 14 24.81 4.42 -14.70
C VAL A 14 24.12 3.14 -15.18
N LEU A 15 24.88 2.14 -15.66
CA LEU A 15 24.35 0.88 -16.20
C LEU A 15 24.07 -0.20 -15.13
N SER A 16 24.51 -0.03 -13.87
CA SER A 16 24.42 -1.06 -12.82
C SER A 16 23.25 -0.89 -11.83
N LEU A 17 22.30 0.02 -12.10
CA LEU A 17 21.20 0.34 -11.20
C LEU A 17 19.84 -0.23 -11.64
N SER A 18 19.81 -1.50 -12.01
CA SER A 18 18.57 -2.25 -12.21
C SER A 18 18.13 -2.90 -10.91
N LEU A 19 17.61 -2.10 -9.99
CA LEU A 19 16.82 -2.61 -8.86
C LEU A 19 15.34 -2.42 -9.18
N THR A 20 14.69 -3.53 -9.52
CA THR A 20 13.24 -3.68 -9.52
C THR A 20 12.78 -3.86 -8.08
N VAL A 21 12.00 -2.91 -7.59
CA VAL A 21 11.23 -3.06 -6.34
C VAL A 21 9.78 -3.03 -6.76
N SER A 22 9.14 -4.20 -6.72
CA SER A 22 7.68 -4.29 -6.82
C SER A 22 7.12 -3.74 -5.52
N ALA A 23 6.49 -2.58 -5.57
CA ALA A 23 5.57 -2.21 -4.52
C ALA A 23 4.24 -2.86 -4.89
N ASP A 24 3.78 -3.82 -4.09
CA ASP A 24 2.36 -4.18 -4.14
C ASP A 24 1.53 -2.92 -3.90
N GLU A 25 0.44 -2.77 -4.64
CA GLU A 25 -0.46 -1.64 -4.53
C GLU A 25 -1.68 -2.09 -3.72
N TYR A 26 -2.03 -1.39 -2.64
CA TYR A 26 -3.20 -1.73 -1.80
C TYR A 26 -4.51 -1.73 -2.58
N GLN A 27 -4.56 -1.10 -3.76
CA GLN A 27 -5.70 -1.18 -4.68
C GLN A 27 -5.96 -2.61 -5.21
N THR A 28 -5.05 -3.55 -4.95
CA THR A 28 -5.24 -4.98 -5.26
C THR A 28 -6.08 -5.72 -4.23
N TYR A 29 -6.37 -5.13 -3.07
CA TYR A 29 -7.25 -5.74 -2.07
C TYR A 29 -8.69 -5.77 -2.55
N GLN A 30 -9.40 -6.87 -2.26
CA GLN A 30 -10.78 -7.08 -2.71
C GLN A 30 -11.75 -6.14 -1.99
N GLU A 31 -11.50 -5.87 -0.71
CA GLU A 31 -12.33 -5.00 0.11
C GLU A 31 -11.46 -4.31 1.17
N ILE A 32 -11.74 -3.03 1.42
CA ILE A 32 -11.16 -2.23 2.50
C ILE A 32 -12.32 -1.57 3.23
N VAL A 33 -12.46 -1.86 4.51
CA VAL A 33 -13.52 -1.34 5.38
C VAL A 33 -12.88 -0.45 6.42
N PHE A 34 -13.35 0.80 6.51
CA PHE A 34 -12.95 1.72 7.57
C PHE A 34 -13.69 1.38 8.86
N VAL A 35 -13.00 1.52 9.98
CA VAL A 35 -13.62 1.39 11.31
C VAL A 35 -14.53 2.59 11.61
N GLU A 36 -14.20 3.76 11.06
CA GLU A 36 -15.00 4.99 11.18
C GLU A 36 -15.80 5.28 9.89
N GLU A 37 -17.08 5.65 10.03
CA GLU A 37 -18.02 5.78 8.90
C GLU A 37 -17.79 7.02 8.00
N ASP A 38 -17.15 8.06 8.55
CA ASP A 38 -16.94 9.33 7.84
C ASP A 38 -15.69 9.32 6.94
N GLU A 39 -14.90 8.25 7.02
CA GLU A 39 -13.62 8.16 6.34
C GLU A 39 -13.66 7.39 5.04
N ARG A 40 -12.86 7.86 4.10
CA ARG A 40 -12.89 7.38 2.72
C ARG A 40 -11.49 7.34 2.15
N LEU A 41 -11.27 6.40 1.23
CA LEU A 41 -10.08 6.39 0.40
C LEU A 41 -10.07 7.62 -0.50
N LEU A 42 -8.88 8.04 -0.91
CA LEU A 42 -8.68 9.21 -1.76
C LEU A 42 -9.46 9.12 -3.09
N GLN A 43 -9.71 7.91 -3.58
CA GLN A 43 -10.52 7.66 -4.79
C GLN A 43 -12.01 7.98 -4.61
N ASP A 44 -12.51 7.91 -3.37
CA ASP A 44 -13.92 8.08 -3.01
C ASP A 44 -14.21 9.49 -2.44
N VAL A 45 -13.18 10.34 -2.38
CA VAL A 45 -13.31 11.76 -2.02
C VAL A 45 -13.92 12.53 -3.18
N SER A 46 -14.90 13.40 -2.90
CA SER A 46 -15.52 14.22 -3.92
C SER A 46 -14.52 15.20 -4.55
N THR A 47 -14.71 15.55 -5.81
CA THR A 47 -13.84 16.51 -6.51
C THR A 47 -13.88 17.90 -5.85
N GLU A 48 -15.00 18.26 -5.23
CA GLU A 48 -15.19 19.51 -4.51
C GLU A 48 -14.38 19.55 -3.21
N ASP A 49 -14.46 18.48 -2.41
CA ASP A 49 -13.69 18.35 -1.17
C ASP A 49 -12.19 18.29 -1.45
N PHE A 50 -11.80 17.60 -2.53
CA PHE A 50 -10.42 17.55 -2.98
C PHE A 50 -9.89 18.94 -3.39
N ALA A 51 -10.68 19.71 -4.13
CA ALA A 51 -10.33 21.08 -4.52
C ALA A 51 -10.28 22.02 -3.31
N ALA A 52 -11.20 21.88 -2.35
CA ALA A 52 -11.22 22.64 -1.11
C ALA A 52 -10.00 22.33 -0.23
N ALA A 53 -9.65 21.04 -0.11
CA ALA A 53 -8.44 20.57 0.56
C ALA A 53 -7.19 21.19 -0.07
N LEU A 54 -7.10 21.18 -1.41
CA LEU A 54 -6.04 21.86 -2.12
C LEU A 54 -6.05 23.37 -1.82
N ALA A 55 -7.19 24.06 -1.88
CA ALA A 55 -7.28 25.48 -1.57
C ALA A 55 -6.77 25.82 -0.15
N SER A 56 -7.04 24.96 0.83
CA SER A 56 -6.58 25.11 2.22
C SER A 56 -5.05 25.17 2.36
N LEU A 57 -4.30 24.57 1.43
CA LEU A 57 -2.84 24.64 1.37
C LEU A 57 -2.31 26.05 1.03
N GLY A 58 -3.12 27.11 1.02
CA GLY A 58 -2.84 28.46 0.53
C GLY A 58 -1.44 29.06 0.79
N GLY A 59 -1.11 30.13 0.06
CA GLY A 59 0.19 30.80 0.15
C GLY A 59 1.28 30.14 -0.70
N LYS A 60 2.38 30.87 -0.89
CA LYS A 60 3.56 30.43 -1.65
C LYS A 60 4.65 29.98 -0.68
N LYS A 61 5.30 28.86 -0.96
CA LYS A 61 6.51 28.43 -0.25
C LYS A 61 7.72 28.65 -1.13
N MET A 62 8.86 29.06 -0.56
CA MET A 62 10.08 29.29 -1.35
C MET A 62 10.59 28.01 -2.00
N PHE A 63 10.72 26.93 -1.23
CA PHE A 63 11.08 25.59 -1.73
C PHE A 63 10.39 24.50 -0.91
N GLY A 64 10.07 23.39 -1.57
CA GLY A 64 9.68 22.13 -0.93
C GLY A 64 8.18 21.88 -0.87
N TRP A 65 7.81 20.89 -0.06
CA TRP A 65 6.45 20.38 0.04
C TRP A 65 5.62 21.13 1.08
N LYS A 66 4.34 21.29 0.79
CA LYS A 66 3.29 21.65 1.74
C LYS A 66 2.22 20.57 1.67
N LEU A 67 1.83 20.07 2.84
CA LEU A 67 0.95 18.94 3.01
C LEU A 67 -0.27 19.39 3.83
N ALA A 68 -1.43 18.82 3.51
CA ALA A 68 -2.64 18.92 4.30
C ALA A 68 -3.17 17.49 4.44
N VAL A 69 -3.25 17.02 5.67
CA VAL A 69 -3.75 15.69 6.01
C VAL A 69 -5.26 15.77 6.11
N LEU A 70 -5.96 14.90 5.37
CA LEU A 70 -7.41 14.76 5.45
C LEU A 70 -7.76 13.67 6.45
N THR A 71 -7.24 12.47 6.21
CA THR A 71 -7.38 11.32 7.10
C THR A 71 -6.05 10.98 7.75
N LYS A 72 -6.01 10.87 9.08
CA LYS A 72 -4.78 10.64 9.83
C LYS A 72 -4.83 9.38 10.69
N LYS A 73 -3.99 8.40 10.34
CA LYS A 73 -3.75 7.15 11.09
C LYS A 73 -5.02 6.36 11.41
N GLN A 74 -5.77 6.05 10.37
CA GLN A 74 -7.08 5.46 10.57
C GLN A 74 -7.08 3.99 10.27
N GLU A 75 -7.70 3.24 11.17
CA GLU A 75 -7.66 1.79 11.15
C GLU A 75 -8.65 1.26 10.11
N VAL A 76 -8.17 0.33 9.30
CA VAL A 76 -8.96 -0.33 8.28
C VAL A 76 -8.81 -1.83 8.39
N GLU A 77 -9.88 -2.57 8.15
CA GLU A 77 -9.84 -4.01 7.94
C GLU A 77 -9.90 -4.27 6.43
N PHE A 78 -8.98 -5.10 5.92
CA PHE A 78 -8.92 -5.41 4.50
C PHE A 78 -8.99 -6.91 4.24
N LEU A 79 -9.60 -7.26 3.11
CA LEU A 79 -9.68 -8.61 2.58
C LEU A 79 -8.78 -8.71 1.35
N SER A 80 -7.71 -9.48 1.43
CA SER A 80 -6.68 -9.51 0.39
C SER A 80 -7.01 -10.51 -0.71
N GLU A 81 -7.05 -11.80 -0.39
CA GLU A 81 -7.28 -12.84 -1.38
C GLU A 81 -7.78 -14.14 -0.72
N THR A 82 -8.62 -14.88 -1.46
CA THR A 82 -8.95 -16.27 -1.13
C THR A 82 -7.85 -17.19 -1.64
N LYS A 83 -7.08 -17.81 -0.74
CA LYS A 83 -5.96 -18.70 -1.12
C LYS A 83 -6.39 -20.09 -1.52
N LEU A 84 -7.46 -20.60 -0.92
CA LEU A 84 -7.89 -21.98 -1.15
C LEU A 84 -9.40 -22.12 -0.94
N LYS A 85 -10.07 -22.88 -1.80
CA LYS A 85 -11.44 -23.32 -1.61
C LYS A 85 -11.56 -24.81 -1.90
N ILE A 86 -11.89 -25.59 -0.88
CA ILE A 86 -12.06 -27.04 -0.98
C ILE A 86 -13.55 -27.35 -0.92
N PHE A 87 -14.06 -28.03 -1.93
CA PHE A 87 -15.44 -28.50 -1.98
C PHE A 87 -15.48 -30.02 -1.75
N ASN A 88 -16.35 -30.47 -0.85
CA ASN A 88 -16.64 -31.88 -0.69
C ASN A 88 -18.08 -32.19 -1.13
N ASN A 89 -18.24 -32.51 -2.42
CA ASN A 89 -19.51 -32.99 -2.98
C ASN A 89 -19.71 -34.50 -2.80
N GLY A 90 -18.74 -35.20 -2.17
CA GLY A 90 -18.79 -36.63 -1.96
C GLY A 90 -19.59 -37.02 -0.72
N TYR A 91 -19.66 -38.33 -0.47
CA TYR A 91 -20.33 -38.92 0.71
C TYR A 91 -19.36 -39.27 1.84
N SER A 92 -18.05 -39.10 1.62
CA SER A 92 -16.99 -39.37 2.59
C SER A 92 -16.21 -38.10 2.93
N THR A 93 -15.68 -38.04 4.13
CA THR A 93 -14.88 -36.92 4.61
C THR A 93 -13.51 -36.85 3.92
N ILE A 94 -13.10 -35.65 3.53
CA ILE A 94 -11.79 -35.39 2.92
C ILE A 94 -10.87 -34.78 3.99
N LYS A 95 -9.63 -35.29 4.09
CA LYS A 95 -8.59 -34.76 4.99
C LYS A 95 -7.47 -34.13 4.16
N HIS A 96 -7.11 -32.90 4.48
CA HIS A 96 -6.00 -32.20 3.85
C HIS A 96 -5.01 -31.70 4.89
N ASP A 97 -3.74 -31.96 4.65
CA ASP A 97 -2.63 -31.38 5.41
C ASP A 97 -2.28 -30.03 4.79
N ILE A 98 -2.37 -28.96 5.57
CA ILE A 98 -2.18 -27.59 5.09
C ILE A 98 -1.08 -26.94 5.91
N THR A 99 -0.13 -26.34 5.20
CA THR A 99 0.93 -25.50 5.74
C THR A 99 0.65 -24.05 5.33
N LEU A 100 0.42 -23.18 6.30
CA LEU A 100 0.28 -21.74 6.08
C LEU A 100 1.51 -21.03 6.60
N SER A 101 2.04 -20.09 5.82
CA SER A 101 3.12 -19.19 6.22
C SER A 101 2.57 -17.78 6.28
N THR A 102 2.51 -17.22 7.48
CA THR A 102 2.06 -15.84 7.72
C THR A 102 3.30 -14.97 7.89
N LYS A 103 3.40 -13.90 7.10
CA LYS A 103 4.43 -12.88 7.25
C LYS A 103 3.79 -11.65 7.87
N VAL A 104 4.08 -11.36 9.13
CA VAL A 104 3.80 -10.05 9.72
C VAL A 104 4.85 -9.11 9.15
N GLU A 105 4.55 -8.51 8.01
CA GLU A 105 5.37 -7.47 7.40
C GLU A 105 4.62 -6.16 7.44
N THR A 106 5.22 -5.20 8.11
CA THR A 106 4.75 -3.83 8.04
C THR A 106 5.08 -3.22 6.67
N LYS A 107 4.18 -3.43 5.71
CA LYS A 107 4.30 -2.91 4.34
C LYS A 107 3.76 -1.49 4.31
N PHE A 108 4.64 -0.54 4.03
CA PHE A 108 4.29 0.85 3.82
C PHE A 108 4.20 1.14 2.32
N GLN A 109 3.00 1.47 1.86
CA GLN A 109 2.71 1.80 0.47
C GLN A 109 2.27 3.26 0.39
N ILE A 110 2.70 3.95 -0.66
CA ILE A 110 2.24 5.31 -0.99
C ILE A 110 1.69 5.28 -2.40
N SER A 111 0.44 5.72 -2.56
CA SER A 111 -0.13 6.11 -3.85
C SER A 111 -0.20 7.63 -3.96
N SER A 112 -0.24 8.13 -5.19
CA SER A 112 -0.23 9.55 -5.49
C SER A 112 -1.08 9.83 -6.74
N THR A 113 -1.92 10.87 -6.70
CA THR A 113 -2.88 11.21 -7.75
C THR A 113 -2.67 12.61 -8.32
N GLY A 114 -3.21 12.91 -9.51
CA GLY A 114 -3.06 14.22 -10.17
C GLY A 114 -1.67 14.43 -10.77
N SER A 115 -1.18 15.68 -10.84
CA SER A 115 0.20 15.97 -11.31
C SER A 115 1.29 15.41 -10.40
N LEU A 116 0.91 14.88 -9.22
CA LEU A 116 1.77 14.09 -8.35
C LEU A 116 2.00 12.66 -8.90
N GLY A 117 1.05 12.14 -9.69
CA GLY A 117 1.10 10.81 -10.33
C GLY A 117 1.13 10.81 -11.87
N THR A 118 0.90 11.94 -12.54
CA THR A 118 0.86 12.01 -14.02
C THR A 118 2.21 12.43 -14.61
N THR A 119 2.88 11.45 -15.20
CA THR A 119 3.92 11.54 -16.24
C THR A 119 5.24 12.22 -15.86
N ILE A 120 6.22 11.39 -15.46
CA ILE A 120 7.57 11.53 -16.02
C ILE A 120 7.97 10.18 -16.59
N SER A 121 7.70 9.99 -17.88
CA SER A 121 8.52 9.17 -18.75
C SER A 121 9.95 9.71 -18.69
N GLY A 122 10.74 9.17 -17.77
CA GLY A 122 12.12 9.59 -17.51
C GLY A 122 12.55 9.17 -16.11
N ASP A 123 13.46 8.21 -16.03
CA ASP A 123 14.00 7.62 -14.80
C ASP A 123 14.59 8.67 -13.83
N ILE A 124 13.74 9.21 -12.95
CA ILE A 124 14.21 9.93 -11.77
C ILE A 124 13.40 9.47 -10.56
N LYS A 125 13.89 8.36 -9.95
CA LYS A 125 13.57 7.87 -8.59
C LYS A 125 13.84 8.89 -7.45
N LYS A 126 13.88 10.20 -7.71
CA LYS A 126 14.04 11.25 -6.68
C LYS A 126 12.72 11.70 -6.05
N PHE A 127 11.57 11.39 -6.68
CA PHE A 127 10.25 11.74 -6.13
C PHE A 127 9.93 10.93 -4.87
N LYS A 128 10.20 9.61 -4.89
CA LYS A 128 9.89 8.65 -3.82
C LYS A 128 10.73 8.79 -2.53
N GLY A 129 11.63 9.77 -2.44
CA GLY A 129 12.51 9.94 -1.27
C GLY A 129 12.15 11.14 -0.41
N SER A 130 11.92 12.29 -1.06
CA SER A 130 11.69 13.56 -0.35
C SER A 130 10.26 13.72 0.13
N ILE A 131 9.26 13.33 -0.68
CA ILE A 131 7.86 13.41 -0.26
C ILE A 131 7.55 12.31 0.75
N ASP A 132 7.98 11.07 0.49
CA ASP A 132 7.81 9.92 1.39
C ASP A 132 8.40 10.19 2.78
N GLY A 133 9.60 10.76 2.86
CA GLY A 133 10.20 11.14 4.14
C GLY A 133 9.43 12.24 4.86
N THR A 134 8.89 13.22 4.12
CA THR A 134 8.07 14.30 4.70
C THR A 134 6.74 13.76 5.22
N ILE A 135 6.06 12.93 4.42
CA ILE A 135 4.81 12.25 4.79
C ILE A 135 5.05 11.37 6.01
N LYS A 136 6.06 10.49 6.00
CA LYS A 136 6.41 9.61 7.14
C LYS A 136 6.68 10.38 8.43
N THR A 137 7.32 11.54 8.33
CA THR A 137 7.59 12.42 9.48
C THR A 137 6.31 13.04 10.00
N GLU A 138 5.44 13.54 9.10
CA GLU A 138 4.17 14.17 9.46
C GLU A 138 3.15 13.18 10.05
N ILE A 139 3.12 11.96 9.52
CA ILE A 139 2.32 10.86 10.07
C ILE A 139 3.06 10.12 11.21
N GLY A 140 4.29 10.49 11.59
CA GLY A 140 5.01 9.87 12.72
C GLY A 140 5.11 8.35 12.65
N TYR A 141 5.61 7.82 11.53
CA TYR A 141 5.82 6.39 11.29
C TYR A 141 7.26 5.98 11.62
N THR A 142 7.49 5.08 12.58
CA THR A 142 8.85 4.90 13.15
C THR A 142 9.49 3.51 12.95
N ARG A 143 8.79 2.45 12.50
CA ARG A 143 9.48 1.16 12.30
C ARG A 143 8.70 0.16 11.45
N THR A 144 9.44 -0.60 10.63
CA THR A 144 8.99 -1.87 10.03
C THR A 144 9.59 -2.98 10.87
N GLU A 145 8.77 -3.83 11.46
CA GLU A 145 9.19 -5.09 12.07
C GLU A 145 8.66 -6.23 11.21
N THR A 146 9.50 -7.24 10.99
CA THR A 146 9.13 -8.43 10.21
C THR A 146 9.20 -9.63 11.13
N ALA A 147 8.05 -10.26 11.38
CA ALA A 147 7.96 -11.55 12.06
C ALA A 147 7.31 -12.56 11.10
N SER A 148 7.83 -13.77 11.04
CA SER A 148 7.29 -14.85 10.19
C SER A 148 6.84 -15.99 11.09
N GLU A 149 5.60 -16.43 10.91
CA GLU A 149 5.00 -17.53 11.65
C GLU A 149 4.56 -18.62 10.68
N LEU A 150 4.86 -19.87 11.02
CA LEU A 150 4.51 -21.04 10.23
C LEU A 150 3.50 -21.89 11.00
N TYR A 151 2.38 -22.20 10.37
CA TYR A 151 1.28 -22.97 10.92
C TYR A 151 1.07 -24.25 10.12
N GLU A 152 1.12 -25.39 10.78
CA GLU A 152 0.83 -26.71 10.19
C GLU A 152 -0.39 -27.32 10.87
N PHE A 153 -1.44 -27.61 10.11
CA PHE A 153 -2.65 -28.23 10.65
C PHE A 153 -3.39 -29.07 9.60
N LYS A 154 -4.26 -29.96 10.08
CA LYS A 154 -5.08 -30.83 9.23
C LYS A 154 -6.51 -30.32 9.17
N ILE A 155 -6.99 -29.99 7.97
CA ILE A 155 -8.40 -29.64 7.75
C ILE A 155 -9.19 -30.88 7.38
N ILE A 156 -10.33 -31.06 8.03
CA ILE A 156 -11.28 -32.13 7.79
C ILE A 156 -12.56 -31.51 7.18
N VAL A 157 -12.85 -31.85 5.92
CA VAL A 157 -14.00 -31.33 5.16
C VAL A 157 -15.07 -32.40 5.06
N ASP A 158 -16.23 -32.14 5.66
CA ASP A 158 -17.35 -33.09 5.70
C ASP A 158 -18.12 -33.12 4.37
N PRO A 159 -18.79 -34.24 4.05
CA PRO A 159 -19.72 -34.36 2.94
C PRO A 159 -20.73 -33.20 2.87
N GLY A 160 -20.91 -32.61 1.69
CA GLY A 160 -21.85 -31.51 1.47
C GLY A 160 -21.42 -30.17 2.08
N THR A 161 -20.15 -30.02 2.44
CA THR A 161 -19.57 -28.75 2.94
C THR A 161 -18.42 -28.30 2.06
N TYR A 162 -18.12 -26.99 2.11
CA TYR A 162 -16.90 -26.44 1.56
C TYR A 162 -16.18 -25.61 2.62
N VAL A 163 -14.85 -25.56 2.49
CA VAL A 163 -13.98 -24.75 3.33
C VAL A 163 -13.26 -23.75 2.45
N THR A 164 -13.28 -22.48 2.86
CA THR A 164 -12.59 -21.38 2.20
C THR A 164 -11.56 -20.81 3.16
N ILE A 165 -10.32 -20.64 2.69
CA ILE A 165 -9.25 -19.98 3.44
C ILE A 165 -9.04 -18.61 2.82
N VAL A 166 -9.33 -17.57 3.58
CA VAL A 166 -9.25 -16.17 3.17
C VAL A 166 -8.16 -15.48 3.98
N MET A 167 -7.39 -14.62 3.35
CA MET A 167 -6.45 -13.74 4.04
C MET A 167 -7.13 -12.42 4.37
N LYS A 168 -7.23 -12.11 5.67
CA LYS A 168 -7.70 -10.84 6.20
C LYS A 168 -6.56 -10.12 6.89
N GLY A 169 -6.70 -8.82 7.05
CA GLY A 169 -5.69 -8.03 7.75
C GLY A 169 -6.23 -6.73 8.29
N ARG A 170 -5.39 -6.10 9.10
CA ARG A 170 -5.58 -4.75 9.60
C ARG A 170 -4.51 -3.85 9.06
N GLY A 171 -4.94 -2.68 8.61
CA GLY A 171 -4.08 -1.65 8.07
C GLY A 171 -4.34 -0.31 8.74
N ILE A 172 -3.44 0.62 8.48
CA ILE A 172 -3.58 2.02 8.82
C ILE A 172 -3.53 2.81 7.51
N VAL A 173 -4.58 3.57 7.25
CA VAL A 173 -4.66 4.49 6.12
C VAL A 173 -4.39 5.91 6.61
N SER A 174 -3.66 6.69 5.82
CA SER A 174 -3.59 8.13 5.99
C SER A 174 -3.53 8.76 4.63
N ASN A 175 -4.34 9.80 4.40
CA ASN A 175 -4.40 10.46 3.11
C ASN A 175 -4.44 11.97 3.26
N GLY A 176 -4.23 12.65 2.14
CA GLY A 176 -4.25 14.09 2.10
C GLY A 176 -3.86 14.63 0.74
N VAL A 177 -3.58 15.93 0.73
CA VAL A 177 -3.15 16.65 -0.47
C VAL A 177 -1.78 17.28 -0.27
N ALA A 178 -1.04 17.40 -1.36
CA ALA A 178 0.30 17.93 -1.39
C ALA A 178 0.48 18.97 -2.50
N ARG A 179 1.31 19.97 -2.23
CA ARG A 179 1.83 20.91 -3.23
C ARG A 179 3.34 21.04 -3.11
N ASN A 180 4.04 21.03 -4.24
CA ASN A 180 5.47 21.31 -4.33
C ASN A 180 5.71 22.71 -4.89
N TYR A 181 6.66 23.41 -4.27
CA TYR A 181 7.10 24.71 -4.71
C TYR A 181 8.59 24.71 -5.00
N PHE A 182 8.97 25.41 -6.08
CA PHE A 182 10.33 25.75 -6.41
C PHE A 182 10.39 27.22 -6.75
N CYS A 183 11.20 27.97 -6.02
CA CYS A 183 11.33 29.42 -6.17
C CYS A 183 9.94 30.12 -6.18
N TRP A 184 9.10 29.82 -5.18
CA TRP A 184 7.73 30.37 -5.02
C TRP A 184 6.72 30.01 -6.13
N ILE A 185 7.13 29.28 -7.16
CA ILE A 185 6.26 28.78 -8.22
C ILE A 185 5.81 27.38 -7.84
N LYS A 186 4.50 27.15 -7.90
CA LYS A 186 3.91 25.81 -7.76
C LYS A 186 4.28 25.01 -9.00
N ILE A 187 5.02 23.91 -8.83
CA ILE A 187 5.34 23.00 -9.93
C ILE A 187 4.35 21.84 -9.97
N ILE A 188 3.99 21.29 -8.80
CA ILE A 188 3.24 20.04 -8.69
C ILE A 188 2.18 20.14 -7.62
N GLU A 189 1.02 19.53 -7.88
CA GLU A 189 0.01 19.23 -6.87
C GLU A 189 -0.64 17.87 -7.08
N GLY A 190 -1.18 17.32 -6.00
CA GLY A 190 -1.97 16.10 -6.06
C GLY A 190 -2.31 15.55 -4.70
N GLY A 191 -3.03 14.44 -4.69
CA GLY A 191 -3.36 13.71 -3.48
C GLY A 191 -2.31 12.66 -3.19
N TRP A 192 -2.06 12.38 -1.92
CA TRP A 192 -1.25 11.27 -1.47
C TRP A 192 -2.09 10.40 -0.56
N GLU A 193 -1.87 9.09 -0.62
CA GLU A 193 -2.47 8.15 0.30
C GLU A 193 -1.42 7.13 0.70
N THR A 194 -1.38 6.83 1.98
CA THR A 194 -0.48 5.85 2.57
C THR A 194 -1.30 4.72 3.13
N PHE A 195 -0.90 3.50 2.79
CA PHE A 195 -1.48 2.30 3.33
C PHE A 195 -0.37 1.54 4.04
N THR A 196 -0.58 1.30 5.33
CA THR A 196 0.34 0.54 6.16
C THR A 196 -0.34 -0.75 6.59
N VAL A 197 0.12 -1.88 6.10
CA VAL A 197 -0.33 -3.18 6.62
C VAL A 197 0.28 -3.38 8.01
N THR A 198 -0.54 -3.65 9.02
CA THR A 198 -0.05 -3.89 10.40
C THR A 198 -0.02 -5.38 10.70
N THR A 199 -1.13 -6.08 10.44
CA THR A 199 -1.25 -7.52 10.68
C THR A 199 -1.99 -8.19 9.54
N GLU A 200 -1.48 -9.34 9.09
CA GLU A 200 -2.17 -10.24 8.17
C GLU A 200 -2.40 -11.56 8.91
N TYR A 201 -3.60 -12.13 8.76
CA TYR A 201 -3.95 -13.42 9.33
C TYR A 201 -4.89 -14.20 8.39
N TYR A 202 -4.88 -15.52 8.55
CA TYR A 202 -5.76 -16.40 7.79
C TYR A 202 -7.05 -16.66 8.56
N GLU A 203 -8.17 -16.50 7.88
CA GLU A 203 -9.48 -16.92 8.36
C GLU A 203 -9.93 -18.15 7.58
N ILE A 204 -10.41 -19.16 8.30
CA ILE A 204 -10.92 -20.39 7.72
C ILE A 204 -12.43 -20.40 7.92
N VAL A 205 -13.17 -20.29 6.82
CA VAL A 205 -14.63 -20.27 6.81
C VAL A 205 -15.14 -21.61 6.28
N LYS A 206 -15.99 -22.29 7.06
CA LYS A 206 -16.64 -23.54 6.66
C LYS A 206 -18.13 -23.32 6.50
N GLU A 207 -18.65 -23.65 5.32
CA GLU A 207 -20.05 -23.45 4.97
C GLU A 207 -20.64 -24.71 4.32
N ARG A 208 -21.96 -24.86 4.42
CA ARG A 208 -22.67 -25.96 3.77
C ARG A 208 -22.97 -25.60 2.32
N ILE A 209 -22.77 -26.56 1.42
CA ILE A 209 -23.22 -26.42 0.03
C ILE A 209 -24.74 -26.40 0.06
N ARG A 210 -25.33 -25.28 -0.36
CA ARG A 210 -26.78 -25.08 -0.40
C ARG A 210 -27.38 -25.65 -1.69
#